data_AF-A0A6J6IR94-F1
#
_entry.id   AF-A0A6J6IR94-F1
#
_cell.length_a   1.000
_cell.length_b   1.000
_cell.length_c   1.000
_cell.angle_alpha   90.00
_cell.angle_beta   90.00
_cell.angle_gamma   90.00
#
_symmetry.space_group_name_H-M   'P 1'
#
loop_
_entity.id
_entity.type
_entity.pdbx_description
1 polymer ?
#
loop_
_entity_poly.entity_id
_entity_poly.type
_entity_poly.pdbx_seq_one_letter_code
_entity_poly.pdbx_strand_id
1 'polypeptide(L)'
;MHDDPGLGLDLSKNDEREVMIEMFIESCQGVRGGDDHAARLLLALLDVQVRDGILWKLSAQEPHAQLIIYLRSLVRSAPPGLRAPVATIAALYAWILGDGARANVVLDQALSDDPEYALGRLLQVALTNAVPPSRWVEMMQAMSYERARGNVDS
;
A
#
# COMPACT_ATOMS: atom_id res chain seq x y z
N MET A 1 31.62 9.49 -8.52
CA MET A 1 31.05 8.34 -9.25
C MET A 1 30.93 7.21 -8.25
N HIS A 2 29.88 7.25 -7.44
CA HIS A 2 29.53 6.18 -6.53
C HIS A 2 28.28 5.57 -7.17
N ASP A 3 28.44 4.48 -7.89
CA ASP A 3 27.31 3.61 -8.20
C ASP A 3 26.86 3.05 -6.86
N ASP A 4 25.80 3.63 -6.31
CA ASP A 4 25.00 2.96 -5.29
C ASP A 4 24.20 1.88 -6.05
N PRO A 5 24.40 0.58 -5.79
CA PRO A 5 23.58 -0.46 -6.38
C PRO A 5 22.20 -0.35 -5.72
N GLY A 6 21.40 0.62 -6.17
CA GLY A 6 20.15 1.03 -5.53
C GLY A 6 19.17 -0.13 -5.48
N LEU A 7 19.24 -0.95 -4.42
CA LEU A 7 18.39 -2.09 -4.07
C LEU A 7 17.99 -3.07 -5.20
N GLY A 8 18.55 -2.93 -6.41
CA GLY A 8 18.28 -3.74 -7.61
C GLY A 8 16.88 -3.60 -8.21
N LEU A 9 16.11 -2.55 -7.92
CA LEU A 9 14.71 -2.42 -8.35
C LEU A 9 14.58 -1.69 -9.70
N ASP A 10 14.39 -2.43 -10.80
CA ASP A 10 14.08 -1.85 -12.12
C ASP A 10 12.55 -1.82 -12.37
N LEU A 11 11.85 -0.93 -11.68
CA LEU A 11 10.39 -0.78 -11.80
C LEU A 11 9.95 -0.11 -13.12
N SER A 12 10.86 0.09 -14.08
CA SER A 12 10.46 0.49 -15.44
C SER A 12 9.80 -0.65 -16.21
N LYS A 13 10.00 -1.90 -15.77
CA LYS A 13 9.46 -3.12 -16.39
C LYS A 13 8.24 -3.63 -15.61
N ASN A 14 7.19 -4.02 -16.35
CA ASN A 14 5.97 -4.55 -15.74
C ASN A 14 6.21 -5.86 -14.98
N ASP A 15 7.11 -6.73 -15.45
CA ASP A 15 7.42 -7.99 -14.78
C ASP A 15 8.04 -7.75 -13.39
N GLU A 16 8.92 -6.76 -13.26
CA GLU A 16 9.54 -6.38 -11.97
C GLU A 16 8.50 -5.79 -11.00
N ARG A 17 7.55 -5.01 -11.52
CA ARG A 17 6.42 -4.51 -10.73
C ARG A 17 5.56 -5.67 -10.21
N GLU A 18 5.24 -6.65 -11.06
CA GLU A 18 4.47 -7.83 -10.64
C GLU A 18 5.20 -8.61 -9.55
N VAL A 19 6.51 -8.83 -9.69
CA VAL A 19 7.32 -9.48 -8.66
C VAL A 19 7.22 -8.74 -7.32
N MET A 20 7.28 -7.41 -7.31
CA MET A 20 7.15 -6.63 -6.08
C MET A 20 5.74 -6.68 -5.48
N ILE A 21 4.70 -6.73 -6.32
CA ILE A 21 3.32 -6.91 -5.87
C ILE A 21 3.17 -8.28 -5.20
N GLU A 22 3.59 -9.36 -5.86
CA GLU A 22 3.48 -10.71 -5.30
C GLU A 22 4.33 -10.86 -4.03
N MET A 23 5.55 -10.32 -4.03
CA MET A 23 6.41 -10.30 -2.84
C MET A 23 5.72 -9.62 -1.66
N PHE A 24 5.02 -8.50 -1.88
CA PHE A 24 4.25 -7.83 -0.84
C PHE A 24 3.12 -8.73 -0.32
N ILE A 25 2.33 -9.34 -1.22
CA ILE A 25 1.20 -10.21 -0.86
C ILE A 25 1.66 -11.46 -0.12
N GLU A 26 2.76 -12.11 -0.54
CA GLU A 26 3.36 -13.24 0.18
C GLU A 26 3.84 -12.82 1.58
N SER A 27 4.40 -11.62 1.70
CA SER A 27 4.84 -11.10 2.99
C SER A 27 3.68 -10.88 3.96
N CYS A 28 2.52 -10.49 3.45
CA CYS A 28 1.27 -10.38 4.21
C CYS A 28 0.83 -11.71 4.82
N GLN A 29 1.23 -12.83 4.21
CA GLN A 29 0.89 -14.19 4.64
C GLN A 29 1.92 -14.78 5.62
N GLY A 30 2.92 -14.00 6.03
CA GLY A 30 3.91 -14.40 7.04
C GLY A 30 5.25 -14.85 6.47
N VAL A 31 5.45 -14.80 5.15
CA VAL A 31 6.76 -15.02 4.53
C VAL A 31 7.66 -13.82 4.86
N ARG A 32 8.78 -14.04 5.57
CA ARG A 32 9.72 -12.98 5.91
C ARG A 32 10.98 -13.10 5.07
N GLY A 33 11.34 -12.02 4.37
CA GLY A 33 12.66 -11.87 3.77
C GLY A 33 13.71 -11.37 4.78
N GLY A 34 14.97 -11.31 4.33
CA GLY A 34 16.10 -10.78 5.12
C GLY A 34 16.04 -9.27 5.35
N ASP A 35 17.11 -8.68 5.91
CA ASP A 35 17.12 -7.30 6.41
C ASP A 35 16.78 -6.23 5.33
N ASP A 36 17.12 -6.46 4.06
CA ASP A 36 16.81 -5.55 2.94
C ASP A 36 15.34 -5.63 2.47
N HIS A 37 14.59 -6.62 2.94
CA HIS A 37 13.25 -6.93 2.44
C HIS A 37 12.25 -5.79 2.66
N ALA A 38 12.20 -5.27 3.89
CA ALA A 38 11.29 -4.18 4.24
C ALA A 38 11.63 -2.91 3.45
N ALA A 39 12.92 -2.61 3.25
CA ALA A 39 13.37 -1.45 2.49
C ALA A 39 12.92 -1.52 1.02
N ARG A 40 13.03 -2.70 0.39
CA ARG A 40 12.56 -2.91 -0.99
C ARG A 40 11.05 -2.72 -1.13
N LEU A 41 10.27 -3.29 -0.21
CA LEU A 41 8.82 -3.12 -0.22
C LEU A 41 8.42 -1.65 -0.04
N LEU A 42 9.05 -0.95 0.90
CA LEU A 42 8.78 0.47 1.14
C LEU A 42 9.09 1.34 -0.08
N LEU A 43 10.22 1.09 -0.76
CA LEU A 43 10.56 1.80 -2.00
C LEU A 43 9.59 1.46 -3.13
N ALA A 44 9.22 0.19 -3.28
CA ALA A 44 8.32 -0.23 -4.34
C ALA A 44 6.92 0.41 -4.22
N LEU A 45 6.47 0.71 -3.00
CA LEU A 45 5.20 1.41 -2.76
C LEU A 45 5.19 2.87 -3.23
N LEU A 46 6.34 3.45 -3.61
CA LEU A 46 6.38 4.76 -4.28
C LEU A 46 5.88 4.67 -5.73
N ASP A 47 5.99 3.50 -6.38
CA ASP A 47 5.43 3.28 -7.71
C ASP A 47 3.91 3.07 -7.59
N VAL A 48 3.15 3.96 -8.24
CA VAL A 48 1.68 3.96 -8.21
C VAL A 48 1.11 2.65 -8.76
N GLN A 49 1.72 2.05 -9.79
CA GLN A 49 1.23 0.80 -10.38
C GLN A 49 1.42 -0.37 -9.44
N VAL A 50 2.55 -0.42 -8.72
CA VAL A 50 2.80 -1.41 -7.66
C VAL A 50 1.80 -1.23 -6.53
N ARG A 51 1.67 0.00 -6.00
CA ARG A 51 0.76 0.32 -4.90
C ARG A 51 -0.68 -0.05 -5.25
N ASP A 52 -1.16 0.34 -6.42
CA ASP A 52 -2.56 0.14 -6.80
C ASP A 52 -2.84 -1.33 -7.16
N GLY A 53 -1.86 -2.05 -7.70
CA GLY A 53 -1.93 -3.51 -7.85
C GLY A 53 -2.04 -4.25 -6.52
N ILE A 54 -1.26 -3.84 -5.51
CA ILE A 54 -1.38 -4.34 -4.14
C ILE A 54 -2.78 -4.06 -3.59
N LEU A 55 -3.27 -2.82 -3.70
CA LEU A 55 -4.61 -2.44 -3.24
C LEU A 55 -5.70 -3.29 -3.89
N TRP A 56 -5.58 -3.55 -5.19
CA TRP A 56 -6.53 -4.41 -5.92
C TRP A 56 -6.50 -5.84 -5.39
N LYS A 57 -5.31 -6.45 -5.24
CA LYS A 57 -5.19 -7.82 -4.69
C LYS A 57 -5.70 -7.92 -3.27
N LEU A 58 -5.45 -6.91 -2.42
CA LEU A 58 -5.99 -6.86 -1.07
C LEU A 58 -7.52 -6.74 -1.06
N SER A 59 -8.12 -6.03 -2.03
CA SER A 59 -9.59 -5.94 -2.16
C SER A 59 -10.26 -7.26 -2.55
N ALA A 60 -9.49 -8.19 -3.13
CA ALA A 60 -9.96 -9.52 -3.54
C ALA A 60 -9.78 -10.59 -2.44
N GLN A 61 -9.22 -10.23 -1.28
CA GLN A 61 -8.93 -11.14 -0.17
C GLN A 61 -9.84 -10.86 1.03
N GLU A 62 -10.15 -11.91 1.80
CA GLU A 62 -10.84 -11.76 3.08
C GLU A 62 -9.97 -10.98 4.08
N PRO A 63 -10.49 -9.92 4.72
CA PRO A 63 -9.73 -9.15 5.69
C PRO A 63 -9.30 -10.00 6.91
N HIS A 64 -8.04 -9.90 7.32
CA HIS A 64 -7.48 -10.64 8.45
C HIS A 64 -6.57 -9.78 9.32
N ALA A 65 -6.66 -9.98 10.64
CA ALA A 65 -5.98 -9.13 11.63
C ALA A 65 -4.44 -9.22 11.59
N GLN A 66 -3.87 -10.29 11.03
CA GLN A 66 -2.40 -10.43 10.93
C GLN A 66 -1.79 -9.40 9.97
N LEU A 67 -2.50 -9.05 8.89
CA LEU A 67 -1.99 -8.08 7.93
C LEU A 67 -1.86 -6.68 8.55
N ILE A 68 -2.81 -6.23 9.37
CA ILE A 68 -2.67 -4.92 10.01
C ILE A 68 -1.47 -4.87 10.97
N ILE A 69 -1.09 -5.99 11.60
CA ILE A 69 0.12 -6.07 12.42
C ILE A 69 1.37 -5.91 11.55
N TYR A 70 1.41 -6.62 10.42
CA TYR A 70 2.51 -6.52 9.46
C TYR A 70 2.66 -5.11 8.87
N LEU A 71 1.58 -4.52 8.36
CA LEU A 71 1.57 -3.16 7.83
C LEU A 71 2.06 -2.13 8.85
N ARG A 72 1.60 -2.24 10.10
CA ARG A 72 2.09 -1.36 11.18
C ARG A 72 3.57 -1.57 11.49
N SER A 73 4.10 -2.77 11.30
CA SER A 73 5.54 -3.00 11.44
C SER A 73 6.33 -2.27 10.35
N LEU A 74 5.85 -2.30 9.10
CA LEU A 74 6.45 -1.54 7.99
C LEU A 74 6.35 -0.03 8.18
N VAL A 75 5.20 0.50 8.63
CA VAL A 75 5.02 1.92 8.94
C VAL A 75 6.05 2.41 9.96
N ARG A 76 6.32 1.60 11.00
CA ARG A 76 7.29 1.93 12.05
C ARG A 76 8.74 1.86 11.56
N SER A 77 9.06 0.96 10.63
CA SER A 77 10.41 0.85 10.04
C SER A 77 10.63 1.83 8.89
N ALA A 78 9.58 2.46 8.36
CA ALA A 78 9.68 3.38 7.24
C ALA A 78 10.48 4.63 7.60
N PRO A 79 11.58 4.93 6.86
CA PRO A 79 12.28 6.19 7.02
C PRO A 79 11.38 7.37 6.56
N PRO A 80 11.68 8.60 7.01
CA PRO A 80 10.97 9.80 6.53
C PRO A 80 10.96 9.87 5.00
N GLY A 81 9.82 10.23 4.42
CA GLY A 81 9.60 10.31 2.97
C GLY A 81 9.19 8.99 2.31
N LEU A 82 9.26 7.85 3.00
CA LEU A 82 8.75 6.55 2.52
C LEU A 82 7.52 6.07 3.31
N ARG A 83 7.03 6.84 4.27
CA ARG A 83 5.98 6.39 5.19
C ARG A 83 4.59 6.58 4.60
N ALA A 84 4.35 7.66 3.86
CA ALA A 84 3.01 8.00 3.37
C ALA A 84 2.30 6.86 2.60
N PRO A 85 2.93 6.13 1.66
CA PRO A 85 2.27 5.03 0.95
C PRO A 85 1.85 3.89 1.88
N VAL A 86 2.78 3.36 2.68
CA VAL A 86 2.51 2.21 3.54
C VAL A 86 1.56 2.55 4.68
N ALA A 87 1.64 3.76 5.22
CA ALA A 87 0.72 4.24 6.24
C ALA A 87 -0.70 4.42 5.67
N THR A 88 -0.83 4.87 4.42
CA THR A 88 -2.14 4.97 3.77
C THR A 88 -2.76 3.59 3.53
N ILE A 89 -1.99 2.59 3.09
CA ILE A 89 -2.47 1.20 2.97
C ILE A 89 -2.89 0.65 4.34
N ALA A 90 -2.08 0.90 5.38
CA ALA A 90 -2.38 0.48 6.75
C ALA A 90 -3.66 1.14 7.31
N ALA A 91 -3.86 2.43 7.02
CA ALA A 91 -5.06 3.17 7.42
C ALA A 91 -6.32 2.64 6.70
N LEU A 92 -6.22 2.43 5.39
CA LEU A 92 -7.29 1.84 4.58
C LEU A 92 -7.67 0.45 5.11
N TYR A 93 -6.69 -0.39 5.41
CA TYR A 93 -6.95 -1.73 5.90
C TYR A 93 -7.55 -1.75 7.32
N ALA A 94 -7.13 -0.83 8.19
CA ALA A 94 -7.78 -0.64 9.49
C ALA A 94 -9.25 -0.22 9.34
N TRP A 95 -9.55 0.66 8.37
CA TRP A 95 -10.92 1.06 8.05
C TRP A 95 -11.77 -0.09 7.53
N ILE A 96 -11.23 -0.95 6.66
CA ILE A 96 -11.90 -2.18 6.19
C ILE A 96 -12.22 -3.13 7.35
N LEU A 97 -11.31 -3.25 8.32
CA LEU A 97 -11.53 -4.06 9.54
C LEU A 97 -12.50 -3.40 10.55
N GLY A 98 -13.06 -2.23 10.25
CA GLY A 98 -13.97 -1.51 11.13
C GLY A 98 -13.27 -0.72 12.25
N ASP A 99 -11.95 -0.64 12.27
CA ASP A 99 -11.17 0.13 13.25
C ASP A 99 -10.91 1.55 12.73
N GLY A 100 -11.98 2.35 12.67
CA GLY A 100 -11.93 3.73 12.17
C GLY A 100 -11.03 4.65 13.02
N ALA A 101 -10.89 4.39 14.32
CA ALA A 101 -9.99 5.15 15.19
C ALA A 101 -8.53 4.92 14.78
N ARG A 102 -8.12 3.67 14.58
CA ARG A 102 -6.79 3.34 14.08
C ARG A 102 -6.57 3.84 12.67
N ALA A 103 -7.58 3.76 11.80
CA ALA A 103 -7.50 4.30 10.45
C ALA A 103 -7.10 5.78 10.46
N ASN A 104 -7.77 6.61 11.28
CA ASN A 104 -7.42 8.03 11.42
C ASN A 104 -6.01 8.24 11.98
N VAL A 105 -5.64 7.55 13.06
CA VAL A 105 -4.30 7.70 13.67
C VAL A 105 -3.16 7.35 12.70
N VAL A 106 -3.36 6.32 11.88
CA VAL A 106 -2.34 5.90 10.90
C VAL A 106 -2.35 6.81 9.68
N LEU A 107 -3.52 7.31 9.28
CA LEU A 107 -3.64 8.30 8.21
C LEU A 107 -2.96 9.63 8.56
N ASP A 108 -3.09 10.08 9.82
CA ASP A 108 -2.40 11.27 10.30
C ASP A 108 -0.87 11.12 10.19
N GLN A 109 -0.34 9.92 10.43
CA GLN A 109 1.09 9.63 10.20
C GLN A 109 1.47 9.69 8.72
N ALA A 110 0.58 9.26 7.82
CA ALA A 110 0.82 9.36 6.38
C ALA A 110 0.88 10.82 5.93
N LEU A 111 -0.12 11.62 6.34
CA LEU A 111 -0.23 13.04 5.96
C LEU A 111 0.77 13.94 6.70
N SER A 112 1.31 13.49 7.83
CA SER A 112 2.45 14.18 8.47
C SER A 112 3.76 13.95 7.72
N ASP A 113 3.91 12.80 7.04
CA ASP A 113 5.07 12.49 6.22
C ASP A 113 4.98 13.19 4.84
N ASP A 114 3.80 13.16 4.22
CA ASP A 114 3.49 13.89 2.99
C ASP A 114 2.04 14.44 3.03
N PRO A 115 1.86 15.75 3.31
CA PRO A 115 0.53 16.39 3.40
C PRO A 115 -0.28 16.38 2.10
N GLU A 116 0.40 16.26 0.96
CA GLU A 116 -0.20 16.28 -0.38
C GLU A 116 -0.29 14.87 -0.99
N TYR A 117 -0.03 13.82 -0.19
CA TYR A 117 -0.13 12.44 -0.65
C TYR A 117 -1.56 12.11 -1.11
N ALA A 118 -1.74 12.03 -2.43
CA ALA A 118 -3.05 12.02 -3.07
C ALA A 118 -3.98 10.92 -2.52
N LEU A 119 -3.48 9.69 -2.39
CA LEU A 119 -4.27 8.58 -1.84
C LEU A 119 -4.63 8.80 -0.37
N GLY A 120 -3.72 9.38 0.42
CA GLY A 120 -4.00 9.74 1.82
C GLY A 120 -5.11 10.77 1.92
N ARG A 121 -5.07 11.81 1.08
CA ARG A 121 -6.13 12.83 1.01
C ARG A 121 -7.47 12.26 0.56
N LEU A 122 -7.49 11.34 -0.40
CA LEU A 122 -8.70 10.63 -0.81
C LEU A 122 -9.29 9.81 0.34
N LEU A 123 -8.46 9.08 1.08
CA LEU A 123 -8.90 8.32 2.25
C LEU A 123 -9.40 9.24 3.37
N GLN A 124 -8.76 10.40 3.57
CA GLN A 124 -9.20 11.39 4.55
C GLN A 124 -10.61 11.90 4.24
N VAL A 125 -10.90 12.19 2.97
CA VAL A 125 -12.24 12.59 2.52
C VAL A 125 -13.25 11.47 2.79
N ALA A 126 -12.92 10.21 2.47
CA ALA A 126 -13.81 9.08 2.71
C ALA A 126 -14.14 8.91 4.20
N LEU A 127 -13.12 8.95 5.07
CA LEU A 127 -13.29 8.83 6.53
C LEU A 127 -14.09 10.00 7.11
N THR A 128 -13.80 11.24 6.69
CA THR A 128 -14.48 12.45 7.16
C THR A 128 -15.97 12.44 6.79
N ASN A 129 -16.30 11.90 5.61
CA ASN A 129 -17.68 11.80 5.13
C ASN A 129 -18.38 10.49 5.54
N ALA A 130 -17.79 9.71 6.44
CA ALA A 130 -18.33 8.43 6.91
C ALA A 130 -18.75 7.49 5.77
N VAL A 131 -17.99 7.50 4.67
CA VAL A 131 -18.20 6.54 3.56
C VAL A 131 -18.06 5.13 4.13
N PRO A 132 -18.90 4.16 3.73
CA PRO A 132 -18.70 2.77 4.15
C PRO A 132 -17.51 2.15 3.40
N PRO A 133 -16.69 1.29 4.05
CA PRO A 133 -15.55 0.64 3.41
C PRO A 133 -15.95 -0.27 2.25
N SER A 134 -17.20 -0.80 2.24
CA SER A 134 -17.72 -1.59 1.12
C SER A 134 -17.66 -0.84 -0.21
N ARG A 135 -17.84 0.48 -0.20
CA ARG A 135 -17.79 1.30 -1.41
C ARG A 135 -16.41 1.33 -2.05
N TRP A 136 -15.34 1.24 -1.25
CA TRP A 136 -14.00 1.09 -1.77
C TRP A 136 -13.79 -0.30 -2.37
N VAL A 137 -14.22 -1.36 -1.68
CA VAL A 137 -14.12 -2.74 -2.17
C VAL A 137 -14.86 -2.90 -3.50
N GLU A 138 -16.10 -2.42 -3.57
CA GLU A 138 -16.93 -2.42 -4.79
C GLU A 138 -16.25 -1.69 -5.94
N MET A 139 -15.67 -0.51 -5.69
CA MET A 139 -14.96 0.28 -6.71
C MET A 139 -13.74 -0.48 -7.25
N MET A 140 -12.92 -1.07 -6.37
CA MET A 140 -11.73 -1.83 -6.79
C MET A 140 -12.11 -3.08 -7.58
N GLN A 141 -13.14 -3.80 -7.13
CA GLN A 141 -13.61 -5.03 -7.78
C GLN A 141 -14.34 -4.76 -9.11
N ALA A 142 -14.85 -3.54 -9.32
CA ALA A 142 -15.42 -3.13 -10.61
C ALA A 142 -14.35 -2.84 -11.69
N MET A 143 -13.07 -2.78 -11.32
CA MET A 143 -11.95 -2.53 -12.23
C MET A 143 -11.22 -3.85 -12.56
N SER A 144 -10.74 -3.98 -13.81
CA SER A 144 -9.76 -5.01 -14.15
C SER A 144 -8.46 -4.77 -13.39
N TYR A 145 -7.68 -5.83 -13.15
CA TYR A 145 -6.38 -5.72 -12.50
C TYR A 145 -5.43 -4.79 -13.26
N GLU A 146 -5.41 -4.88 -14.59
CA GLU A 146 -4.64 -4.00 -15.48
C GLU A 146 -5.07 -2.54 -15.34
N ARG A 147 -6.38 -2.27 -15.32
CA ARG A 147 -6.87 -0.91 -15.10
C ARG A 147 -6.52 -0.37 -13.73
N ALA A 148 -6.54 -1.20 -12.69
CA ALA A 148 -6.20 -0.78 -11.34
C ALA A 148 -4.74 -0.33 -11.23
N ARG A 149 -3.81 -0.99 -11.90
CA ARG A 149 -2.39 -0.57 -11.97
C ARG A 149 -2.12 0.57 -12.96
N GLY A 150 -3.15 1.19 -13.55
CA GLY A 150 -3.01 2.29 -14.50
C GLY A 150 -2.62 1.85 -15.92
N ASN A 151 -2.66 0.55 -16.23
CA ASN A 151 -2.57 0.05 -17.60
C ASN A 151 -3.97 0.13 -18.22
N VAL A 152 -4.10 0.82 -19.36
CA VAL A 152 -5.38 0.88 -20.06
C VAL A 152 -5.56 -0.42 -20.84
N ASP A 153 -6.65 -1.16 -20.58
CA ASP A 153 -7.08 -2.29 -21.40
C ASP A 153 -7.14 -1.80 -22.87
N SER A 154 -6.23 -2.30 -23.72
CA SER A 154 -6.14 -1.93 -25.14
C SER A 154 -7.28 -2.52 -25.97
#